data_AF-A0A1I1V2J9-F1
#
_entry.id   AF-A0A1I1V2J9-F1
#
_cell.length_a   1.000
_cell.length_b   1.000
_cell.length_c   1.000
_cell.angle_alpha   90.00
_cell.angle_beta   90.00
_cell.angle_gamma   90.00
#
_symmetry.space_group_name_H-M   'P 1'
#
loop_
_entity.id
_entity.type
_entity.pdbx_description
1 polymer ?
#
loop_
_entity_poly.entity_id
_entity_poly.type
_entity_poly.pdbx_seq_one_letter_code
_entity_poly.pdbx_strand_id
1 'polypeptide(L)'
;MTRAVLSCLVLLLAACDGGAAKPGDPPAEPAKKVEAPPPARAEAEAPPAPKYPQGEADEACAKIVVVAWQGAEGAEPTVTRDKAAAQARAEELRSKLSSGTAFAELAAESDEPKTKAKGGAMGTYAKDKWPEKYAPLKDVVFALGIGETSAVVEHPHGFVVAQRCKVEKVHTRHILVRYAGAKNAEAKIKRSKEEAQKLATELHAEASKTGADFEALAKKRSEDSSAERGGDLGAVGRGMFAPAFEAAAFALKPGEVSAVVETDFGFHVIQRVD
;
A
#
# COMPACT_ATOMS: atom_id res chain seq x y z
N MET A 1 35.93 38.75 -62.32
CA MET A 1 35.27 39.96 -62.87
C MET A 1 34.48 40.58 -61.72
N THR A 2 35.03 41.55 -60.98
CA THR A 2 35.05 43.02 -61.20
C THR A 2 33.86 43.76 -60.53
N ARG A 3 34.20 44.52 -59.49
CA ARG A 3 33.51 45.61 -58.74
C ARG A 3 32.09 46.10 -59.14
N ALA A 4 31.24 46.22 -58.12
CA ALA A 4 30.46 47.39 -57.59
C ALA A 4 30.01 48.56 -58.51
N VAL A 5 28.91 49.26 -58.15
CA VAL A 5 28.65 50.72 -58.40
C VAL A 5 27.27 51.19 -57.83
N LEU A 6 27.26 52.32 -57.06
CA LEU A 6 26.25 53.43 -56.93
C LEU A 6 24.72 53.16 -56.67
N SER A 7 23.84 54.12 -56.31
CA SER A 7 23.91 55.43 -55.59
C SER A 7 22.48 55.90 -55.22
N CYS A 8 22.37 56.98 -54.41
CA CYS A 8 21.40 58.11 -54.46
C CYS A 8 20.14 58.01 -55.37
N LEU A 9 18.95 58.55 -55.07
CA LEU A 9 18.41 59.60 -54.17
C LEU A 9 16.99 59.91 -54.71
N VAL A 10 16.11 60.59 -53.94
CA VAL A 10 15.29 61.78 -54.33
C VAL A 10 14.03 61.92 -53.44
N LEU A 11 13.84 63.14 -52.92
CA LEU A 11 12.69 63.60 -52.13
C LEU A 11 11.48 63.93 -53.05
N LEU A 12 10.27 64.06 -52.50
CA LEU A 12 9.55 65.37 -52.44
C LEU A 12 8.19 65.33 -51.69
N LEU A 13 7.96 66.41 -50.92
CA LEU A 13 6.71 67.13 -50.59
C LEU A 13 5.61 66.53 -49.67
N ALA A 14 4.92 67.50 -49.03
CA ALA A 14 3.93 67.38 -47.95
C ALA A 14 2.56 67.95 -48.36
N ALA A 15 1.51 67.69 -47.55
CA ALA A 15 0.29 68.50 -47.47
C ALA A 15 -0.52 68.20 -46.18
N CYS A 16 -1.44 69.11 -45.82
CA CYS A 16 -2.37 69.05 -44.67
C CYS A 16 -3.84 69.07 -45.18
N ASP A 17 -4.93 69.09 -44.39
CA ASP A 17 -5.14 69.26 -42.94
C ASP A 17 -6.54 68.70 -42.54
N GLY A 18 -6.91 68.77 -41.25
CA GLY A 18 -8.32 68.69 -40.80
C GLY A 18 -8.72 67.41 -40.05
N GLY A 19 -9.45 67.56 -38.92
CA GLY A 19 -9.89 66.45 -38.07
C GLY A 19 -11.38 66.49 -37.69
N ALA A 20 -11.80 65.58 -36.80
CA ALA A 20 -13.10 65.54 -36.13
C ALA A 20 -13.00 64.74 -34.81
N ALA A 21 -13.97 64.87 -33.89
CA ALA A 21 -13.88 64.32 -32.53
C ALA A 21 -15.18 63.66 -32.01
N LYS A 22 -15.01 62.78 -31.00
CA LYS A 22 -16.00 62.09 -30.13
C LYS A 22 -16.69 60.83 -30.74
N PRO A 23 -17.22 59.88 -29.92
CA PRO A 23 -17.43 59.91 -28.45
C PRO A 23 -16.80 58.75 -27.64
N GLY A 24 -16.96 58.84 -26.30
CA GLY A 24 -16.20 58.11 -25.27
C GLY A 24 -16.55 56.65 -24.96
N ASP A 25 -15.67 56.06 -24.13
CA ASP A 25 -15.78 54.77 -23.44
C ASP A 25 -15.92 54.97 -21.90
N PRO A 26 -16.44 53.98 -21.15
CA PRO A 26 -16.75 54.11 -19.71
C PRO A 26 -15.52 53.99 -18.78
N PRO A 27 -15.62 54.48 -17.53
CA PRO A 27 -14.52 54.43 -16.55
C PRO A 27 -14.34 53.02 -15.95
N ALA A 28 -13.08 52.61 -15.75
CA ALA A 28 -12.73 51.39 -15.05
C ALA A 28 -12.70 51.56 -13.52
N GLU A 29 -13.15 50.53 -12.79
CA GLU A 29 -13.10 50.46 -11.32
C GLU A 29 -11.66 50.41 -10.74
N PRO A 30 -11.45 50.82 -9.48
CA PRO A 30 -10.13 50.83 -8.86
C PRO A 30 -9.64 49.43 -8.49
N ALA A 31 -8.37 49.16 -8.77
CA ALA A 31 -7.73 47.88 -8.44
C ALA A 31 -7.68 47.62 -6.92
N LYS A 32 -8.19 46.46 -6.48
CA LYS A 32 -8.05 46.00 -5.09
C LYS A 32 -6.58 45.68 -4.78
N LYS A 33 -6.10 46.24 -3.67
CA LYS A 33 -4.77 45.97 -3.11
C LYS A 33 -4.70 44.52 -2.61
N VAL A 34 -3.85 43.70 -3.21
CA VAL A 34 -3.57 42.34 -2.74
C VAL A 34 -2.58 42.41 -1.58
N GLU A 35 -2.96 41.87 -0.43
CA GLU A 35 -2.11 41.79 0.75
C GLU A 35 -1.20 40.56 0.66
N ALA A 36 0.07 40.71 1.05
CA ALA A 36 1.05 39.64 0.96
C ALA A 36 0.79 38.54 2.01
N PRO A 37 1.03 37.25 1.68
CA PRO A 37 0.85 36.16 2.65
C PRO A 37 1.85 36.28 3.82
N PRO A 38 1.49 35.81 5.02
CA PRO A 38 2.38 35.83 6.18
C PRO A 38 3.61 34.95 5.95
N PRO A 39 4.76 35.25 6.59
CA PRO A 39 5.97 34.46 6.42
C PRO A 39 5.76 33.03 6.93
N ALA A 40 6.29 32.06 6.18
CA ALA A 40 6.26 30.66 6.55
C ALA A 40 6.89 30.46 7.94
N ARG A 41 6.20 29.72 8.82
CA ARG A 41 6.83 29.19 10.03
C ARG A 41 8.00 28.31 9.59
N ALA A 42 9.17 28.52 10.19
CA ALA A 42 10.27 27.58 10.04
C ALA A 42 9.81 26.20 10.53
N GLU A 43 9.78 25.23 9.62
CA GLU A 43 9.55 23.84 9.98
C GLU A 43 10.75 23.39 10.82
N ALA A 44 10.48 23.01 12.07
CA ALA A 44 11.48 22.31 12.86
C ALA A 44 11.74 20.97 12.15
N GLU A 45 12.97 20.77 11.68
CA GLU A 45 13.36 19.56 10.95
C GLU A 45 13.01 18.34 11.80
N ALA A 46 12.10 17.51 11.30
CA ALA A 46 11.62 16.35 12.04
C ALA A 46 12.82 15.44 12.38
N PRO A 47 12.90 14.87 13.59
CA PRO A 47 13.99 13.98 13.94
C PRO A 47 14.05 12.84 12.91
N PRO A 48 15.25 12.42 12.47
CA PRO A 48 15.38 11.42 11.42
C PRO A 48 14.62 10.16 11.85
N ALA A 49 13.66 9.74 11.02
CA ALA A 49 12.83 8.58 11.28
C ALA A 49 13.72 7.38 11.64
N PRO A 50 13.37 6.60 12.67
CA PRO A 50 14.21 5.48 13.07
C PRO A 50 14.41 4.55 11.86
N LYS A 51 15.65 4.15 11.61
CA LYS A 51 15.97 3.30 10.46
C LYS A 51 15.63 1.85 10.79
N TYR A 52 14.36 1.49 10.63
CA TYR A 52 13.92 0.10 10.76
C TYR A 52 14.65 -0.76 9.74
N PRO A 53 15.08 -1.98 10.12
CA PRO A 53 15.76 -2.87 9.18
C PRO A 53 14.83 -3.14 8.00
N GLN A 54 15.28 -2.78 6.80
CA GLN A 54 14.87 -3.49 5.60
C GLN A 54 15.14 -4.97 5.85
N GLY A 55 14.20 -5.85 5.47
CA GLY A 55 14.07 -7.20 6.03
C GLY A 55 15.37 -7.95 6.30
N GLU A 56 15.43 -8.57 7.45
CA GLU A 56 16.65 -9.12 8.03
C GLU A 56 17.16 -10.31 7.20
N ALA A 57 18.46 -10.61 7.28
CA ALA A 57 19.10 -11.57 6.37
C ALA A 57 18.56 -13.01 6.52
N ASP A 58 17.92 -13.31 7.65
CA ASP A 58 17.24 -14.55 8.00
C ASP A 58 15.71 -14.50 7.76
N GLU A 59 15.17 -13.40 7.23
CA GLU A 59 13.78 -13.29 6.80
C GLU A 59 13.62 -13.55 5.28
N ALA A 60 12.47 -14.13 4.93
CA ALA A 60 12.02 -14.23 3.55
C ALA A 60 10.55 -13.89 3.42
N CYS A 61 10.25 -13.02 2.45
CA CYS A 61 8.92 -12.87 1.90
C CYS A 61 8.73 -13.94 0.81
N ALA A 62 7.62 -14.66 0.84
CA ALA A 62 7.28 -15.65 -0.18
C ALA A 62 5.94 -15.33 -0.86
N LYS A 63 5.89 -15.56 -2.16
CA LYS A 63 4.64 -15.77 -2.91
C LYS A 63 4.59 -17.20 -3.41
N ILE A 64 3.39 -17.78 -3.47
CA ILE A 64 3.17 -19.14 -3.99
C ILE A 64 2.01 -19.18 -4.99
N VAL A 65 2.13 -20.06 -5.97
CA VAL A 65 1.01 -20.60 -6.76
C VAL A 65 0.93 -22.08 -6.44
N VAL A 66 -0.27 -22.59 -6.16
CA VAL A 66 -0.52 -24.00 -5.87
C VAL A 66 -1.43 -24.56 -6.95
N VAL A 67 -1.01 -25.66 -7.57
CA VAL A 67 -1.82 -26.45 -8.49
C VAL A 67 -2.20 -27.77 -7.81
N ALA A 68 -3.41 -27.84 -7.30
CA ALA A 68 -3.94 -29.04 -6.64
C ALA A 68 -4.28 -30.14 -7.67
N TRP A 69 -4.32 -31.38 -7.19
CA TRP A 69 -4.90 -32.52 -7.89
C TRP A 69 -6.07 -33.09 -7.08
N GLN A 70 -6.91 -33.92 -7.71
CA GLN A 70 -8.04 -34.57 -7.07
C GLN A 70 -7.57 -35.44 -5.89
N GLY A 71 -7.97 -35.08 -4.67
CA GLY A 71 -7.55 -35.77 -3.45
C GLY A 71 -6.23 -35.27 -2.83
N ALA A 72 -5.66 -34.16 -3.32
CA ALA A 72 -4.67 -33.40 -2.55
C ALA A 72 -5.32 -32.81 -1.27
N GLU A 73 -4.53 -32.60 -0.22
CA GLU A 73 -5.03 -32.12 1.06
C GLU A 73 -5.60 -30.70 0.93
N GLY A 74 -6.89 -30.54 1.21
CA GLY A 74 -7.57 -29.24 1.09
C GLY A 74 -7.92 -28.83 -0.34
N ALA A 75 -7.82 -29.74 -1.33
CA ALA A 75 -8.31 -29.49 -2.67
C ALA A 75 -9.83 -29.26 -2.69
N GLU A 76 -10.27 -28.18 -3.35
CA GLU A 76 -11.70 -27.90 -3.55
C GLU A 76 -12.38 -29.02 -4.38
N PRO A 77 -13.67 -29.33 -4.17
CA PRO A 77 -14.38 -30.38 -4.92
C PRO A 77 -14.43 -30.17 -6.44
N THR A 78 -14.13 -28.95 -6.91
CA THR A 78 -14.01 -28.58 -8.33
C THR A 78 -12.69 -29.02 -8.97
N VAL A 79 -11.69 -29.45 -8.19
CA VAL A 79 -10.40 -29.95 -8.67
C VAL A 79 -10.53 -31.40 -9.11
N THR A 80 -10.82 -31.60 -10.39
CA THR A 80 -11.02 -32.93 -11.01
C THR A 80 -9.80 -33.50 -11.72
N ARG A 81 -8.71 -32.73 -11.81
CA ARG A 81 -7.48 -33.13 -12.53
C ARG A 81 -6.64 -34.11 -11.73
N ASP A 82 -6.02 -35.08 -12.39
CA ASP A 82 -5.10 -36.01 -11.75
C ASP A 82 -3.74 -35.35 -11.39
N LYS A 83 -2.88 -36.12 -10.69
CA LYS A 83 -1.58 -35.63 -10.22
C LYS A 83 -0.61 -35.30 -11.37
N ALA A 84 -0.61 -36.06 -12.46
CA ALA A 84 0.27 -35.78 -13.61
C ALA A 84 -0.18 -34.51 -14.36
N ALA A 85 -1.49 -34.33 -14.53
CA ALA A 85 -2.08 -33.12 -15.09
C ALA A 85 -1.80 -31.88 -14.22
N ALA A 86 -1.88 -32.01 -12.88
CA ALA A 86 -1.50 -30.94 -11.96
C ALA A 86 -0.01 -30.58 -12.04
N GLN A 87 0.88 -31.57 -12.17
CA GLN A 87 2.32 -31.32 -12.32
C GLN A 87 2.64 -30.60 -13.63
N ALA A 88 2.11 -31.08 -14.76
CA ALA A 88 2.29 -30.45 -16.07
C ALA A 88 1.79 -29.00 -16.08
N ARG A 89 0.65 -28.75 -15.42
CA ARG A 89 0.08 -27.41 -15.25
C ARG A 89 0.93 -26.51 -14.35
N ALA A 90 1.56 -27.04 -13.30
CA ALA A 90 2.48 -26.26 -12.46
C ALA A 90 3.73 -25.83 -13.23
N GLU A 91 4.30 -26.69 -14.08
CA GLU A 91 5.42 -26.34 -14.97
C GLU A 91 5.00 -25.32 -16.05
N GLU A 92 3.78 -25.39 -16.58
CA GLU A 92 3.24 -24.36 -17.49
C GLU A 92 3.21 -22.98 -16.82
N LEU A 93 2.69 -22.89 -15.60
CA LEU A 93 2.64 -21.64 -14.83
C LEU A 93 4.05 -21.13 -14.48
N ARG A 94 4.98 -22.03 -14.10
CA ARG A 94 6.38 -21.68 -13.88
C ARG A 94 7.07 -21.13 -15.14
N SER A 95 6.75 -21.68 -16.30
CA SER A 95 7.25 -21.20 -17.60
C SER A 95 6.76 -19.78 -17.88
N LYS A 96 5.48 -19.47 -17.61
CA LYS A 96 4.92 -18.12 -17.73
C LYS A 96 5.64 -17.10 -16.84
N LEU A 97 5.89 -17.42 -15.56
CA LEU A 97 6.71 -16.56 -14.68
C LEU A 97 8.09 -16.29 -15.27
N SER A 98 8.74 -17.34 -15.79
CA SER A 98 10.06 -17.27 -16.41
C SER A 98 10.08 -16.41 -17.68
N SER A 99 8.94 -16.32 -18.39
CA SER A 99 8.74 -15.43 -19.54
C SER A 99 8.33 -14.00 -19.18
N GLY A 100 8.23 -13.65 -17.89
CA GLY A 100 7.95 -12.31 -17.40
C GLY A 100 6.49 -12.00 -17.05
N THR A 101 5.58 -13.00 -17.05
CA THR A 101 4.21 -12.80 -16.54
C THR A 101 4.25 -12.44 -15.05
N ALA A 102 3.44 -11.46 -14.65
CA ALA A 102 3.41 -10.99 -13.26
C ALA A 102 2.89 -12.09 -12.32
N PHE A 103 3.59 -12.33 -11.20
CA PHE A 103 3.23 -13.41 -10.27
C PHE A 103 1.77 -13.32 -9.76
N ALA A 104 1.26 -12.10 -9.55
CA ALA A 104 -0.10 -11.87 -9.10
C ALA A 104 -1.17 -12.29 -10.12
N GLU A 105 -0.85 -12.27 -11.41
CA GLU A 105 -1.73 -12.74 -12.50
C GLU A 105 -1.88 -14.26 -12.43
N LEU A 106 -0.77 -14.99 -12.36
CA LEU A 106 -0.81 -16.45 -12.22
C LEU A 106 -1.34 -16.93 -10.87
N ALA A 107 -1.19 -16.12 -9.81
CA ALA A 107 -1.80 -16.41 -8.52
C ALA A 107 -3.33 -16.37 -8.57
N ALA A 108 -3.94 -15.66 -9.54
CA ALA A 108 -5.38 -15.77 -9.80
C ALA A 108 -5.78 -17.15 -10.37
N GLU A 109 -4.84 -17.89 -10.97
CA GLU A 109 -5.02 -19.26 -11.44
C GLU A 109 -4.72 -20.33 -10.36
N SER A 110 -4.26 -19.94 -9.17
CA SER A 110 -3.96 -20.84 -8.04
C SER A 110 -5.23 -21.50 -7.47
N ASP A 111 -5.09 -22.73 -6.96
CA ASP A 111 -6.14 -23.43 -6.22
C ASP A 111 -6.08 -23.19 -4.70
N GLU A 112 -5.02 -22.57 -4.16
CA GLU A 112 -4.97 -22.19 -2.73
C GLU A 112 -5.67 -20.84 -2.53
N PRO A 113 -6.85 -20.76 -1.87
CA PRO A 113 -7.69 -19.57 -1.95
C PRO A 113 -7.15 -18.36 -1.18
N LYS A 114 -6.39 -18.58 -0.09
CA LYS A 114 -5.99 -17.54 0.88
C LYS A 114 -4.86 -16.68 0.33
N THR A 115 -3.90 -17.32 -0.32
CA THR A 115 -2.78 -16.71 -1.04
C THR A 115 -3.23 -16.13 -2.37
N LYS A 116 -4.12 -16.82 -3.10
CA LYS A 116 -4.79 -16.29 -4.31
C LYS A 116 -5.45 -14.93 -4.06
N ALA A 117 -6.25 -14.82 -2.99
CA ALA A 117 -6.87 -13.56 -2.57
C ALA A 117 -5.86 -12.44 -2.21
N LYS A 118 -4.57 -12.76 -2.08
CA LYS A 118 -3.46 -11.84 -1.79
C LYS A 118 -2.42 -11.78 -2.93
N GLY A 119 -2.80 -12.11 -4.18
CA GLY A 119 -1.87 -12.09 -5.32
C GLY A 119 -0.68 -13.06 -5.16
N GLY A 120 -0.92 -14.18 -4.49
CA GLY A 120 0.05 -15.23 -4.18
C GLY A 120 0.78 -15.04 -2.86
N ALA A 121 0.64 -13.90 -2.18
CA ALA A 121 1.44 -13.61 -0.98
C ALA A 121 1.16 -14.59 0.18
N MET A 122 2.18 -15.37 0.54
CA MET A 122 2.16 -16.26 1.70
C MET A 122 2.51 -15.48 2.99
N GLY A 123 3.38 -14.48 2.88
CA GLY A 123 3.81 -13.61 3.98
C GLY A 123 5.32 -13.52 4.12
N THR A 124 5.75 -12.84 5.18
CA THR A 124 7.15 -12.68 5.60
C THR A 124 7.41 -13.54 6.84
N TYR A 125 8.45 -14.36 6.81
CA TYR A 125 8.81 -15.24 7.92
C TYR A 125 10.33 -15.25 8.14
N ALA A 126 10.76 -15.19 9.40
CA ALA A 126 12.11 -15.57 9.80
C ALA A 126 12.30 -17.08 9.59
N LYS A 127 13.53 -17.52 9.30
CA LYS A 127 13.82 -18.93 8.92
C LYS A 127 13.46 -19.94 10.01
N ASP A 128 13.58 -19.55 11.28
CA ASP A 128 13.23 -20.38 12.44
C ASP A 128 11.72 -20.31 12.82
N LYS A 129 11.00 -19.29 12.32
CA LYS A 129 9.55 -19.12 12.47
C LYS A 129 8.76 -19.54 11.22
N TRP A 130 9.39 -20.26 10.29
CA TRP A 130 8.74 -20.73 9.08
C TRP A 130 7.56 -21.67 9.41
N PRO A 131 6.36 -21.50 8.81
CA PRO A 131 5.21 -22.34 9.12
C PRO A 131 5.47 -23.81 8.80
N GLU A 132 5.27 -24.70 9.78
CA GLU A 132 5.49 -26.15 9.64
C GLU A 132 4.69 -26.76 8.48
N LYS A 133 3.43 -26.33 8.30
CA LYS A 133 2.57 -26.69 7.17
C LYS A 133 3.11 -26.31 5.78
N TYR A 134 4.20 -25.57 5.69
CA TYR A 134 4.93 -25.23 4.47
C TYR A 134 6.41 -25.61 4.55
N ALA A 135 6.80 -26.52 5.45
CA ALA A 135 8.20 -26.92 5.67
C ALA A 135 8.97 -27.30 4.39
N PRO A 136 8.39 -28.02 3.39
CA PRO A 136 9.09 -28.32 2.13
C PRO A 136 9.50 -27.08 1.32
N LEU A 137 8.84 -25.93 1.52
CA LEU A 137 9.14 -24.68 0.83
C LEU A 137 10.23 -23.86 1.52
N LYS A 138 10.59 -24.16 2.77
CA LYS A 138 11.50 -23.34 3.58
C LYS A 138 12.85 -23.14 2.92
N ASP A 139 13.63 -24.21 2.80
CA ASP A 139 15.00 -24.11 2.29
C ASP A 139 15.02 -23.80 0.78
N VAL A 140 13.95 -24.12 0.06
CA VAL A 140 13.72 -23.66 -1.32
C VAL A 140 13.64 -22.14 -1.38
N VAL A 141 12.74 -21.50 -0.62
CA VAL A 141 12.56 -20.04 -0.65
C VAL A 141 13.80 -19.30 -0.15
N PHE A 142 14.48 -19.82 0.87
CA PHE A 142 15.69 -19.17 1.39
C PHE A 142 16.90 -19.27 0.46
N ALA A 143 16.94 -20.26 -0.44
CA ALA A 143 17.98 -20.40 -1.47
C ALA A 143 17.79 -19.46 -2.67
N LEU A 144 16.56 -19.02 -2.94
CA LEU A 144 16.24 -18.12 -4.06
C LEU A 144 16.79 -16.69 -3.85
N GLY A 145 17.18 -16.05 -4.94
CA GLY A 145 17.34 -14.59 -5.03
C GLY A 145 16.00 -13.87 -5.04
N ILE A 146 15.99 -12.56 -4.73
CA ILE A 146 14.76 -11.75 -4.77
C ILE A 146 14.23 -11.68 -6.22
N GLY A 147 12.97 -12.05 -6.42
CA GLY A 147 12.31 -12.16 -7.71
C GLY A 147 12.46 -13.53 -8.39
N GLU A 148 13.41 -14.35 -7.95
CA GLU A 148 13.64 -15.69 -8.50
C GLU A 148 12.49 -16.65 -8.13
N THR A 149 12.24 -17.62 -9.01
CA THR A 149 11.17 -18.62 -8.87
C THR A 149 11.75 -20.02 -8.69
N SER A 150 11.09 -20.84 -7.86
CA SER A 150 11.53 -22.21 -7.60
C SER A 150 11.31 -23.14 -8.80
N ALA A 151 11.92 -24.32 -8.75
CA ALA A 151 11.36 -25.50 -9.40
C ALA A 151 9.94 -25.80 -8.89
N VAL A 152 9.18 -26.62 -9.60
CA VAL A 152 7.92 -27.15 -9.07
C VAL A 152 8.24 -28.07 -7.88
N VAL A 153 7.69 -27.73 -6.71
CA VAL A 153 7.85 -28.50 -5.46
C VAL A 153 6.57 -29.30 -5.21
N GLU A 154 6.68 -30.60 -4.98
CA GLU A 154 5.52 -31.39 -4.53
C GLU A 154 5.20 -31.09 -3.06
N HIS A 155 3.92 -30.84 -2.76
CA HIS A 155 3.42 -30.55 -1.42
C HIS A 155 2.11 -31.33 -1.18
N PRO A 156 1.73 -31.69 0.06
CA PRO A 156 0.44 -32.33 0.35
C PRO A 156 -0.79 -31.62 -0.24
N HIS A 157 -0.75 -30.30 -0.39
CA HIS A 157 -1.81 -29.46 -0.94
C HIS A 157 -1.82 -29.34 -2.48
N GLY A 158 -0.81 -29.85 -3.17
CA GLY A 158 -0.63 -29.65 -4.61
C GLY A 158 0.83 -29.44 -5.02
N PHE A 159 1.04 -29.18 -6.31
CA PHE A 159 2.34 -28.74 -6.82
C PHE A 159 2.50 -27.23 -6.64
N VAL A 160 3.61 -26.81 -6.04
CA VAL A 160 3.85 -25.42 -5.64
C VAL A 160 4.98 -24.82 -6.46
N VAL A 161 4.75 -23.62 -6.97
CA VAL A 161 5.81 -22.73 -7.49
C VAL A 161 5.91 -21.54 -6.55
N ALA A 162 7.07 -21.37 -5.92
CA ALA A 162 7.35 -20.27 -5.01
C ALA A 162 8.16 -19.17 -5.71
N GLN A 163 8.01 -17.92 -5.28
CA GLN A 163 8.88 -16.80 -5.60
C GLN A 163 9.31 -16.10 -4.31
N ARG A 164 10.60 -15.79 -4.18
CA ARG A 164 11.06 -14.93 -3.08
C ARG A 164 10.74 -13.48 -3.42
N CYS A 165 9.93 -12.82 -2.61
CA CYS A 165 9.69 -11.39 -2.72
C CYS A 165 10.70 -10.59 -1.90
N LYS A 166 10.84 -9.29 -2.22
CA LYS A 166 11.51 -8.34 -1.34
C LYS A 166 10.74 -8.31 -0.02
N VAL A 167 11.44 -8.40 1.11
CA VAL A 167 10.83 -8.18 2.42
C VAL A 167 10.55 -6.69 2.59
N GLU A 168 9.29 -6.38 2.88
CA GLU A 168 8.81 -5.04 3.20
C GLU A 168 8.16 -5.10 4.58
N LYS A 169 8.65 -4.26 5.50
CA LYS A 169 8.05 -4.03 6.82
C LYS A 169 7.36 -2.67 6.82
N VAL A 170 6.28 -2.54 7.59
CA VAL A 170 5.65 -1.25 7.92
C VAL A 170 5.49 -1.16 9.43
N HIS A 171 5.81 0.00 10.00
CA HIS A 171 5.60 0.26 11.42
C HIS A 171 4.30 1.04 11.61
N THR A 172 3.41 0.50 12.44
CA THR A 172 2.09 1.09 12.66
C THR A 172 1.69 1.16 14.13
N ARG A 173 0.94 2.21 14.43
CA ARG A 173 0.10 2.32 15.63
C ARG A 173 -1.35 2.16 15.23
N HIS A 174 -2.20 1.65 16.11
CA HIS A 174 -3.64 1.60 15.85
C HIS A 174 -4.51 1.94 17.07
N ILE A 175 -5.75 2.34 16.77
CA ILE A 175 -6.85 2.43 17.74
C ILE A 175 -7.91 1.44 17.29
N LEU A 176 -8.16 0.41 18.11
CA LEU A 176 -9.18 -0.61 17.84
C LEU A 176 -10.46 -0.33 18.64
N VAL A 177 -11.59 -0.31 17.93
CA VAL A 177 -12.94 -0.19 18.47
C VAL A 177 -13.74 -1.43 18.07
N ARG A 178 -13.97 -2.35 19.02
CA ARG A 178 -14.72 -3.60 18.76
C ARG A 178 -16.23 -3.40 18.80
N TYR A 179 -17.00 -4.41 18.43
CA TYR A 179 -18.45 -4.46 18.62
C TYR A 179 -18.86 -5.84 19.16
N ALA A 180 -20.10 -5.97 19.63
CA ALA A 180 -20.64 -7.26 20.09
C ALA A 180 -20.61 -8.30 18.95
N GLY A 181 -19.84 -9.37 19.12
CA GLY A 181 -19.64 -10.40 18.09
C GLY A 181 -18.38 -10.23 17.22
N ALA A 182 -17.62 -9.14 17.38
CA ALA A 182 -16.28 -9.04 16.79
C ALA A 182 -15.31 -10.05 17.45
N LYS A 183 -14.30 -10.49 16.69
CA LYS A 183 -13.29 -11.43 17.15
C LYS A 183 -12.50 -10.85 18.33
N ASN A 184 -12.35 -11.65 19.38
CA ASN A 184 -11.75 -11.25 20.66
C ASN A 184 -12.44 -10.05 21.34
N ALA A 185 -13.73 -9.78 21.06
CA ALA A 185 -14.51 -8.83 21.84
C ALA A 185 -14.75 -9.36 23.25
N GLU A 186 -14.37 -8.58 24.26
CA GLU A 186 -14.67 -8.89 25.65
C GLU A 186 -16.18 -8.89 25.90
N ALA A 187 -16.66 -9.74 26.82
CA ALA A 187 -18.08 -9.86 27.14
C ALA A 187 -18.76 -8.55 27.61
N LYS A 188 -17.98 -7.56 28.06
CA LYS A 188 -18.43 -6.21 28.43
C LYS A 188 -18.83 -5.33 27.22
N ILE A 189 -18.35 -5.66 26.02
CA ILE A 189 -18.64 -4.91 24.80
C ILE A 189 -20.01 -5.33 24.26
N LYS A 190 -21.02 -4.50 24.54
CA LYS A 190 -22.42 -4.72 24.13
C LYS A 190 -22.86 -3.88 22.93
N ARG A 191 -22.08 -2.87 22.55
CA ARG A 191 -22.43 -1.92 21.48
C ARG A 191 -22.52 -2.60 20.11
N SER A 192 -23.39 -2.07 19.26
CA SER A 192 -23.59 -2.54 17.88
C SER A 192 -22.39 -2.24 16.99
N LYS A 193 -22.42 -2.80 15.77
CA LYS A 193 -21.40 -2.53 14.75
C LYS A 193 -21.43 -1.06 14.32
N GLU A 194 -22.62 -0.49 14.16
CA GLU A 194 -22.85 0.90 13.77
C GLU A 194 -22.37 1.88 14.86
N GLU A 195 -22.61 1.55 16.13
CA GLU A 195 -22.11 2.33 17.27
C GLU A 195 -20.57 2.31 17.34
N ALA A 196 -19.95 1.15 17.08
CA ALA A 196 -18.49 1.03 17.01
C ALA A 196 -17.91 1.79 15.80
N GLN A 197 -18.57 1.73 14.64
CA GLN A 197 -18.16 2.47 13.45
C GLN A 197 -18.22 3.99 13.68
N LYS A 198 -19.28 4.47 14.34
CA LYS A 198 -19.43 5.88 14.71
C LYS A 198 -18.31 6.32 15.65
N LEU A 199 -18.04 5.56 16.71
CA LEU A 199 -16.96 5.85 17.65
C LEU A 199 -15.57 5.81 16.96
N ALA A 200 -15.31 4.86 16.07
CA ALA A 200 -14.09 4.84 15.28
C ALA A 200 -13.97 6.04 14.34
N THR A 201 -15.08 6.53 13.79
CA THR A 201 -15.11 7.75 12.94
C THR A 201 -14.83 9.01 13.76
N GLU A 202 -15.37 9.11 14.98
CA GLU A 202 -15.08 10.19 15.93
C GLU A 202 -13.59 10.18 16.33
N LEU A 203 -13.03 9.01 16.62
CA LEU A 203 -11.62 8.83 16.97
C LEU A 203 -10.68 9.11 15.78
N HIS A 204 -11.05 8.73 14.56
CA HIS A 204 -10.33 9.13 13.35
C HIS A 204 -10.33 10.66 13.18
N ALA A 205 -11.49 11.31 13.36
CA ALA A 205 -11.58 12.77 13.29
C ALA A 205 -10.77 13.50 14.40
N GLU A 206 -10.50 12.83 15.53
CA GLU A 206 -9.59 13.33 16.57
C GLU A 206 -8.12 13.09 16.21
N ALA A 207 -7.78 11.88 15.75
CA ALA A 207 -6.44 11.45 15.34
C ALA A 207 -5.89 12.23 14.13
N SER A 208 -6.75 12.61 13.19
CA SER A 208 -6.36 13.29 11.95
C SER A 208 -6.24 14.82 12.09
N LYS A 209 -6.31 15.38 13.31
CA LYS A 209 -6.07 16.81 13.56
C LYS A 209 -4.57 17.10 13.52
N THR A 210 -4.20 18.27 12.97
CA THR A 210 -2.80 18.74 12.99
C THR A 210 -2.27 18.81 14.44
N GLY A 211 -1.22 18.06 14.73
CA GLY A 211 -0.62 17.98 16.06
C GLY A 211 -1.37 17.09 17.06
N ALA A 212 -2.27 16.21 16.61
CA ALA A 212 -2.90 15.21 17.47
C ALA A 212 -1.86 14.22 18.04
N ASP A 213 -1.95 13.96 19.35
CA ASP A 213 -1.19 12.88 19.98
C ASP A 213 -1.95 11.56 19.82
N PHE A 214 -1.64 10.86 18.72
CA PHE A 214 -2.20 9.54 18.42
C PHE A 214 -1.86 8.52 19.52
N GLU A 215 -0.68 8.63 20.14
CA GLU A 215 -0.20 7.69 21.16
C GLU A 215 -1.03 7.80 22.44
N ALA A 216 -1.26 9.03 22.92
CA ALA A 216 -2.13 9.30 24.05
C ALA A 216 -3.59 8.94 23.75
N LEU A 217 -4.07 9.19 22.52
CA LEU A 217 -5.42 8.80 22.12
C LEU A 217 -5.58 7.28 22.13
N ALA A 218 -4.62 6.53 21.58
CA ALA A 218 -4.61 5.07 21.59
C ALA A 218 -4.53 4.51 23.02
N LYS A 219 -3.66 5.04 23.89
CA LYS A 219 -3.60 4.69 25.33
C LYS A 219 -4.94 4.85 26.06
N LYS A 220 -5.72 5.86 25.68
CA LYS A 220 -6.99 6.21 26.32
C LYS A 220 -8.21 5.50 25.70
N ARG A 221 -8.15 5.08 24.44
CA ARG A 221 -9.33 4.72 23.63
C ARG A 221 -9.23 3.41 22.86
N SER A 222 -8.04 2.87 22.63
CA SER A 222 -7.90 1.58 21.96
C SER A 222 -8.29 0.45 22.90
N GLU A 223 -9.00 -0.53 22.39
CA GLU A 223 -9.38 -1.75 23.12
C GLU A 223 -8.42 -2.92 22.84
N ASP A 224 -7.40 -2.71 22.01
CA ASP A 224 -6.35 -3.69 21.82
C ASP A 224 -5.31 -3.68 22.96
N SER A 225 -4.66 -4.82 23.20
CA SER A 225 -3.53 -4.92 24.15
C SER A 225 -2.37 -3.95 23.86
N SER A 226 -2.21 -3.52 22.62
CA SER A 226 -1.26 -2.48 22.23
C SER A 226 -1.56 -1.09 22.81
N ALA A 227 -2.78 -0.84 23.34
CA ALA A 227 -3.17 0.41 23.97
C ALA A 227 -2.14 0.89 25.01
N GLU A 228 -1.63 -0.01 25.85
CA GLU A 228 -0.63 0.31 26.89
C GLU A 228 0.66 0.94 26.30
N ARG A 229 1.01 0.55 25.06
CA ARG A 229 2.14 1.07 24.28
C ARG A 229 1.73 2.13 23.26
N GLY A 230 0.55 2.76 23.40
CA GLY A 230 0.09 3.77 22.46
C GLY A 230 -0.40 3.24 21.12
N GLY A 231 -0.93 2.02 21.12
CA GLY A 231 -1.39 1.34 19.92
C GLY A 231 -0.29 0.71 19.09
N ASP A 232 0.97 0.75 19.57
CA ASP A 232 2.16 0.30 18.84
C ASP A 232 2.19 -1.21 18.59
N LEU A 233 2.29 -1.57 17.29
CA LEU A 233 2.40 -2.93 16.76
C LEU A 233 3.81 -3.28 16.25
N GLY A 234 4.75 -2.34 16.27
CA GLY A 234 6.11 -2.51 15.77
C GLY A 234 6.22 -2.58 14.23
N ALA A 235 7.43 -2.79 13.74
CA ALA A 235 7.73 -2.95 12.31
C ALA A 235 7.42 -4.38 11.85
N VAL A 236 6.35 -4.54 11.07
CA VAL A 236 5.74 -5.84 10.75
C VAL A 236 5.74 -6.08 9.24
N GLY A 237 6.11 -7.29 8.83
CA GLY A 237 6.16 -7.71 7.42
C GLY A 237 4.78 -8.03 6.82
N ARG A 238 4.71 -8.08 5.48
CA ARG A 238 3.50 -8.53 4.77
C ARG A 238 3.05 -9.93 5.20
N GLY A 239 1.74 -10.18 5.17
CA GLY A 239 1.10 -11.43 5.56
C GLY A 239 0.72 -11.53 7.05
N MET A 240 1.20 -10.62 7.88
CA MET A 240 1.07 -10.67 9.35
C MET A 240 -0.17 -9.95 9.90
N PHE A 241 -0.79 -9.06 9.11
CA PHE A 241 -2.00 -8.34 9.50
C PHE A 241 -3.26 -8.94 8.85
N ALA A 242 -4.43 -8.53 9.35
CA ALA A 242 -5.70 -8.78 8.66
C ALA A 242 -5.69 -8.09 7.27
N PRO A 243 -6.26 -8.67 6.20
CA PRO A 243 -6.05 -8.17 4.83
C PRO A 243 -6.39 -6.69 4.62
N ALA A 244 -7.51 -6.21 5.17
CA ALA A 244 -7.91 -4.81 5.06
C ALA A 244 -6.99 -3.87 5.85
N PHE A 245 -6.52 -4.29 7.04
CA PHE A 245 -5.52 -3.56 7.83
C PHE A 245 -4.19 -3.47 7.07
N GLU A 246 -3.72 -4.59 6.51
CA GLU A 246 -2.47 -4.64 5.74
C GLU A 246 -2.51 -3.72 4.52
N ALA A 247 -3.60 -3.77 3.75
CA ALA A 247 -3.78 -2.94 2.57
C ALA A 247 -3.72 -1.44 2.90
N ALA A 248 -4.36 -1.02 4.00
CA ALA A 248 -4.29 0.36 4.48
C ALA A 248 -2.88 0.70 4.99
N ALA A 249 -2.33 -0.10 5.91
CA ALA A 249 -1.02 0.14 6.53
C ALA A 249 0.10 0.35 5.50
N PHE A 250 0.21 -0.53 4.50
CA PHE A 250 1.23 -0.44 3.44
C PHE A 250 0.95 0.65 2.39
N ALA A 251 -0.25 1.23 2.36
CA ALA A 251 -0.59 2.35 1.46
C ALA A 251 -0.31 3.73 2.07
N LEU A 252 -0.28 3.84 3.40
CA LEU A 252 0.04 5.07 4.13
C LEU A 252 1.47 5.55 3.88
N LYS A 253 1.69 6.86 3.97
CA LYS A 253 2.99 7.51 4.10
C LYS A 253 3.41 7.62 5.58
N PRO A 254 4.70 7.87 5.88
CA PRO A 254 5.17 8.18 7.24
C PRO A 254 4.33 9.28 7.90
N GLY A 255 3.88 9.06 9.14
CA GLY A 255 3.02 9.97 9.90
C GLY A 255 1.55 10.01 9.50
N GLU A 256 1.16 9.41 8.36
CA GLU A 256 -0.20 9.47 7.83
C GLU A 256 -1.18 8.58 8.64
N VAL A 257 -2.42 9.05 8.76
CA VAL A 257 -3.53 8.34 9.43
C VAL A 257 -4.51 7.83 8.37
N SER A 258 -4.92 6.56 8.48
CA SER A 258 -5.89 5.95 7.58
C SER A 258 -7.31 6.42 7.83
N ALA A 259 -8.15 6.31 6.79
CA ALA A 259 -9.58 6.18 7.00
C ALA A 259 -9.91 5.00 7.96
N VAL A 260 -11.12 4.96 8.49
CA VAL A 260 -11.57 3.85 9.36
C VAL A 260 -11.58 2.55 8.57
N VAL A 261 -10.84 1.54 9.03
CA VAL A 261 -10.72 0.21 8.41
C VAL A 261 -11.50 -0.82 9.23
N GLU A 262 -12.39 -1.58 8.58
CA GLU A 262 -13.06 -2.71 9.22
C GLU A 262 -12.25 -4.01 9.08
N THR A 263 -12.19 -4.81 10.15
CA THR A 263 -11.76 -6.22 10.11
C THR A 263 -12.66 -7.06 11.02
N ASP A 264 -12.50 -8.40 10.99
CA ASP A 264 -13.16 -9.31 11.93
C ASP A 264 -12.99 -8.93 13.41
N PHE A 265 -11.93 -8.18 13.77
CA PHE A 265 -11.65 -7.74 15.13
C PHE A 265 -12.40 -6.46 15.54
N GLY A 266 -12.99 -5.72 14.59
CA GLY A 266 -13.62 -4.43 14.82
C GLY A 266 -13.16 -3.36 13.83
N PHE A 267 -13.33 -2.10 14.20
CA PHE A 267 -12.88 -0.94 13.43
C PHE A 267 -11.53 -0.43 13.92
N HIS A 268 -10.66 -0.11 12.98
CA HIS A 268 -9.31 0.37 13.23
C HIS A 268 -9.13 1.78 12.66
N VAL A 269 -8.52 2.66 13.45
CA VAL A 269 -7.82 3.84 12.94
C VAL A 269 -6.33 3.49 12.98
N ILE A 270 -5.62 3.65 11.87
CA ILE A 270 -4.22 3.23 11.73
C ILE A 270 -3.37 4.46 11.49
N GLN A 271 -2.26 4.60 12.21
CA GLN A 271 -1.21 5.56 11.87
C GLN A 271 0.04 4.78 11.45
N ARG A 272 0.64 5.18 10.33
CA ARG A 272 1.98 4.72 9.96
C ARG A 272 3.02 5.62 10.63
N VAL A 273 4.03 5.04 11.25
CA VAL A 273 5.04 5.80 12.01
C VAL A 273 6.17 6.30 11.10
N ASP A 274 6.60 5.46 10.15
CA ASP A 274 7.78 5.59 9.28
C ASP A 274 7.66 4.70 8.03
#